data_AF-A0A350NP28-F1
#
_entry.id   AF-A0A350NP28-F1
#
_cell.length_a   1.000
_cell.length_b   1.000
_cell.length_c   1.000
_cell.angle_alpha   90.00
_cell.angle_beta   90.00
_cell.angle_gamma   90.00
#
_symmetry.space_group_name_H-M   'P 1'
#
loop_
_entity.id
_entity.type
_entity.pdbx_description
1 polymer ?
#
loop_
_entity_poly.entity_id
_entity_poly.type
_entity_poly.pdbx_seq_one_letter_code
_entity_poly.pdbx_strand_id
1 'polypeptide(L)'
;TSFWGSAAAILTNIVDLFRFPSDWQIRSRLIAFTITVFPSIILIALNLVGFVELIQIAGSIGGVLLALLPVLVWRKSCQTGARIPEYRVPGWARVSLPWAMCLFYFGALIAAAVNL
;
A
#
# COMPACT_ATOMS: atom_id res chain seq x y z
N THR A 1 -13.02 5.21 12.15
CA THR A 1 -13.39 5.15 10.72
C THR A 1 -14.23 3.91 10.49
N SER A 2 -15.34 4.00 9.76
CA SER A 2 -16.20 2.83 9.54
C SER A 2 -15.51 1.83 8.62
N PHE A 3 -15.45 0.56 9.04
CA PHE A 3 -14.95 -0.54 8.21
C PHE A 3 -15.57 -0.52 6.80
N TRP A 4 -16.87 -0.21 6.75
CA TRP A 4 -17.63 -0.10 5.51
C TRP A 4 -17.12 1.01 4.57
N GLY A 5 -16.71 2.16 5.12
CA GLY A 5 -16.17 3.26 4.33
C GLY A 5 -14.83 2.89 3.69
N SER A 6 -13.94 2.24 4.45
CA SER A 6 -12.66 1.76 3.93
C SER A 6 -12.83 0.65 2.89
N ALA A 7 -13.73 -0.30 3.11
CA ALA A 7 -14.04 -1.35 2.15
C ALA A 7 -14.61 -0.79 0.84
N ALA A 8 -15.52 0.19 0.92
CA ALA A 8 -16.05 0.87 -0.25
C ALA A 8 -14.97 1.61 -1.05
N ALA A 9 -14.05 2.30 -0.37
CA ALA A 9 -12.94 2.99 -1.02
C ALA A 9 -11.98 2.03 -1.74
N ILE A 10 -11.68 0.88 -1.15
CA ILE A 10 -10.84 -0.15 -1.79
C ILE A 10 -11.51 -0.70 -3.05
N LEU A 11 -12.83 -0.96 -3.00
CA LEU A 11 -13.59 -1.43 -4.16
C LEU A 11 -13.54 -0.42 -5.31
N THR A 12 -13.80 0.86 -5.04
CA THR A 12 -13.71 1.92 -6.06
C THR A 12 -12.30 2.05 -6.62
N ASN A 13 -11.26 2.02 -5.78
CA ASN A 13 -9.88 2.05 -6.24
C ASN A 13 -9.53 0.89 -7.20
N ILE A 14 -10.09 -0.30 -6.97
CA ILE A 14 -9.89 -1.45 -7.86
C ILE A 14 -10.60 -1.23 -9.19
N VAL A 15 -11.84 -0.73 -9.18
CA VAL A 15 -12.58 -0.39 -10.39
C VAL A 15 -11.80 0.63 -11.24
N ASP A 16 -11.25 1.66 -10.60
CA ASP A 16 -10.41 2.66 -11.24
C ASP A 16 -9.09 2.08 -11.76
N LEU A 17 -8.44 1.21 -10.98
CA LEU A 17 -7.18 0.56 -11.36
C LEU A 17 -7.33 -0.28 -12.64
N PHE A 18 -8.44 -1.01 -12.76
CA PHE A 18 -8.77 -1.80 -13.95
C PHE A 18 -9.48 -0.99 -15.04
N ARG A 19 -9.68 0.33 -14.83
CA ARG A 19 -10.37 1.24 -15.76
C ARG A 19 -11.74 0.73 -16.20
N PHE A 20 -12.49 0.14 -15.27
CA PHE A 20 -13.84 -0.33 -15.56
C PHE A 20 -14.78 0.86 -15.82
N PRO A 21 -15.83 0.66 -16.65
CA PRO A 21 -16.63 1.77 -17.17
C PRO A 21 -17.49 2.50 -16.13
N SER A 22 -17.74 1.91 -14.95
CA SER A 22 -18.56 2.53 -13.90
C SER A 22 -18.49 1.78 -12.57
N ASP A 23 -18.35 2.54 -11.48
CA ASP A 23 -18.49 2.08 -10.09
C ASP A 23 -19.90 1.60 -9.73
N TRP A 24 -20.92 2.08 -10.45
CA TRP A 24 -22.33 1.78 -10.16
C TRP A 24 -22.85 0.56 -10.93
N GLN A 25 -22.08 0.06 -11.90
CA GLN A 25 -22.42 -1.17 -12.60
C GLN A 25 -22.17 -2.38 -11.69
N ILE A 26 -23.23 -3.18 -11.51
CA ILE A 26 -23.21 -4.36 -10.63
C ILE A 26 -22.08 -5.35 -11.00
N ARG A 27 -21.79 -5.49 -12.30
CA ARG A 27 -20.74 -6.40 -12.82
C ARG A 27 -19.34 -5.94 -12.40
N SER A 28 -19.02 -4.66 -12.56
CA SER A 28 -17.74 -4.09 -12.16
C SER A 28 -17.50 -4.22 -10.65
N ARG A 29 -18.54 -3.96 -9.84
CA ARG A 29 -18.45 -4.13 -8.38
C ARG A 29 -18.26 -5.58 -7.97
N LEU A 30 -18.94 -6.52 -8.64
CA LEU A 30 -18.80 -7.94 -8.35
C LEU A 30 -17.37 -8.43 -8.63
N ILE A 31 -16.78 -7.97 -9.74
CA ILE A 31 -15.39 -8.27 -10.11
C ILE A 31 -14.44 -7.67 -9.08
N ALA A 32 -14.60 -6.38 -8.74
CA ALA A 32 -13.75 -5.73 -7.73
C ALA A 32 -13.85 -6.42 -6.37
N PHE A 33 -15.06 -6.81 -5.95
CA PHE A 33 -15.28 -7.57 -4.71
C PHE A 33 -14.59 -8.93 -4.75
N THR A 34 -14.72 -9.65 -5.86
CA THR A 34 -14.05 -10.93 -6.04
C THR A 34 -12.54 -10.76 -5.97
N ILE A 35 -11.95 -9.79 -6.67
CA ILE A 35 -10.50 -9.53 -6.63
C ILE A 35 -10.03 -9.17 -5.21
N THR A 36 -10.85 -8.47 -4.43
CA THR A 36 -10.48 -8.08 -3.06
C THR A 36 -10.55 -9.24 -2.07
N VAL A 37 -11.62 -10.04 -2.13
CA VAL A 37 -11.95 -11.02 -1.10
C VAL A 37 -11.40 -12.42 -1.43
N PHE A 38 -11.39 -12.79 -2.70
CA PHE A 38 -11.03 -14.12 -3.16
C PHE A 38 -9.60 -14.55 -2.78
N PRO A 39 -8.56 -13.68 -2.84
CA PRO A 39 -7.21 -14.05 -2.40
C PRO A 39 -7.18 -14.48 -0.93
N SER A 40 -7.86 -13.74 -0.06
CA SER A 40 -7.95 -14.05 1.37
C SER A 40 -8.67 -15.38 1.64
N ILE A 41 -9.75 -15.66 0.89
CA ILE A 41 -10.48 -16.92 1.00
C ILE A 41 -9.58 -18.10 0.59
N ILE A 42 -8.85 -17.98 -0.53
CA ILE A 42 -7.96 -19.04 -1.00
C ILE A 42 -6.89 -19.37 0.05
N LEU A 43 -6.25 -18.35 0.62
CA LEU A 43 -5.16 -18.54 1.59
C LEU A 43 -5.63 -19.29 2.84
N ILE A 44 -6.83 -18.98 3.33
CA ILE A 44 -7.42 -19.65 4.50
C ILE A 44 -7.92 -21.05 4.14
N ALA A 45 -8.60 -21.21 2.99
CA ALA A 45 -9.15 -22.49 2.56
C ALA A 45 -8.06 -23.54 2.29
N LEU A 46 -6.89 -23.11 1.80
CA LEU A 46 -5.72 -23.96 1.62
C LEU A 46 -4.91 -24.15 2.92
N ASN A 47 -5.35 -23.57 4.03
CA ASN A 47 -4.70 -23.62 5.34
C ASN A 47 -3.22 -23.16 5.29
N LEU A 48 -2.92 -22.22 4.38
CA LEU A 48 -1.57 -21.73 4.13
C LEU A 48 -1.11 -20.70 5.16
N VAL A 49 -2.07 -19.94 5.71
CA VAL A 49 -1.80 -18.83 6.64
C VAL A 49 -2.96 -18.74 7.62
N GLY A 50 -2.66 -18.59 8.91
CA GLY A 50 -3.67 -18.36 9.94
C GLY A 50 -4.36 -16.99 9.79
N PHE A 51 -5.58 -16.83 10.32
CA PHE A 51 -6.28 -15.54 10.26
C PHE A 51 -5.48 -14.38 10.89
N VAL A 52 -4.81 -14.65 12.01
CA VAL A 52 -3.98 -13.66 12.72
C VAL A 52 -2.76 -13.27 11.89
N GLU A 53 -2.05 -14.27 11.35
CA GLU A 53 -0.91 -14.06 10.45
C GLU A 53 -1.31 -13.27 9.20
N LEU A 54 -2.49 -13.54 8.63
CA LEU A 54 -3.00 -12.82 7.47
C LEU A 54 -3.18 -11.32 7.75
N ILE A 55 -3.75 -10.98 8.91
CA ILE A 55 -3.89 -9.58 9.33
C ILE A 55 -2.51 -8.96 9.60
N GLN A 56 -1.60 -9.70 10.21
CA GLN A 56 -0.24 -9.24 10.50
C GLN A 56 0.51 -8.93 9.20
N ILE A 57 0.51 -9.83 8.21
CA ILE A 57 1.12 -9.62 6.89
C ILE A 57 0.51 -8.41 6.20
N ALA A 58 -0.83 -8.32 6.15
CA ALA A 58 -1.53 -7.20 5.53
C ALA A 58 -1.15 -5.86 6.20
N GLY A 59 -1.10 -5.83 7.54
CA GLY A 59 -0.70 -4.67 8.32
C GLY A 59 0.76 -4.27 8.10
N SER A 60 1.68 -5.24 8.07
CA SER A 60 3.11 -4.99 7.83
C SER A 60 3.36 -4.39 6.44
N ILE A 61 2.75 -4.97 5.39
CA ILE A 61 2.88 -4.44 4.02
C ILE A 61 2.28 -3.03 3.92
N GLY A 62 1.08 -2.84 4.47
CA GLY A 62 0.42 -1.53 4.49
C GLY A 62 1.24 -0.47 5.22
N GLY A 63 1.82 -0.83 6.37
CA GLY A 63 2.68 0.05 7.17
C GLY A 63 3.95 0.47 6.42
N VAL A 64 4.62 -0.48 5.76
CA VAL A 64 5.80 -0.20 4.94
C VAL A 64 5.47 0.74 3.79
N LEU A 65 4.35 0.52 3.09
CA LEU A 65 3.92 1.41 2.01
C LEU A 65 3.59 2.81 2.53
N LEU A 66 2.86 2.93 3.64
CA LEU A 66 2.53 4.22 4.26
C LEU A 66 3.78 5.00 4.69
N ALA A 67 4.83 4.29 5.10
CA ALA A 67 6.09 4.92 5.48
C ALA A 67 6.97 5.31 4.28
N LEU A 68 6.98 4.52 3.20
CA LEU A 68 7.82 4.76 2.03
C LEU A 68 7.21 5.75 1.03
N LEU A 69 5.89 5.72 0.84
CA LEU A 69 5.20 6.56 -0.14
C LEU A 69 5.53 8.06 0.01
N PRO A 70 5.44 8.68 1.20
CA PRO A 70 5.75 10.10 1.38
C PRO A 70 7.18 10.45 0.95
N VAL A 71 8.12 9.54 1.19
CA VAL A 71 9.55 9.72 0.89
C VAL A 71 9.78 9.71 -0.61
N LEU A 72 9.12 8.80 -1.33
CA LEU A 72 9.18 8.74 -2.80
C LEU A 72 8.53 9.97 -3.44
N VAL A 73 7.36 10.36 -2.93
CA VAL A 73 6.65 11.59 -3.37
C VAL A 73 7.50 12.82 -3.12
N TRP A 74 8.14 12.93 -1.97
CA TRP A 74 9.05 14.02 -1.64
C TRP A 74 10.26 14.06 -2.58
N ARG A 75 10.94 12.92 -2.79
CA ARG A 75 12.09 12.83 -3.69
C ARG A 75 11.73 13.28 -5.11
N LYS A 76 10.59 12.84 -5.63
CA LYS A 76 10.08 13.22 -6.95
C LYS A 76 9.71 14.71 -7.00
N SER A 77 9.04 15.22 -5.97
CA SER A 77 8.72 16.65 -5.83
C SER A 77 9.97 17.53 -5.83
N CYS A 78 11.08 17.09 -5.25
CA CYS A 78 12.32 17.85 -5.34
C CYS A 78 12.93 17.88 -6.76
N GLN A 79 12.62 16.90 -7.64
CA GLN A 79 13.15 16.79 -9.00
C GLN A 79 12.29 17.56 -10.01
N THR A 80 10.97 17.44 -9.91
CA THR A 80 10.01 17.94 -10.89
C THR A 80 9.05 18.98 -10.34
N GLY A 81 9.22 19.40 -9.09
CA GLY A 81 8.31 20.34 -8.43
C GLY A 81 8.41 21.75 -9.01
N ALA A 82 7.27 22.33 -9.34
CA ALA A 82 7.17 23.72 -9.78
C ALA A 82 7.29 24.73 -8.62
N ARG A 83 7.03 24.29 -7.38
CA ARG A 83 7.09 25.13 -6.18
C ARG A 83 8.50 25.15 -5.60
N ILE A 84 9.04 26.34 -5.38
CA ILE A 84 10.28 26.53 -4.62
C ILE A 84 9.94 26.37 -3.13
N PRO A 85 10.54 25.40 -2.42
CA PRO A 85 10.22 25.17 -1.01
C PRO A 85 10.80 26.27 -0.13
N GLU A 86 10.08 26.61 0.95
CA GLU A 86 10.51 27.57 1.97
C GLU A 86 11.79 27.11 2.69
N TYR A 87 11.95 25.79 2.81
CA TYR A 87 13.12 25.15 3.42
C TYR A 87 13.72 24.12 2.47
N ARG A 88 15.02 24.24 2.18
CA ARG A 88 15.78 23.23 1.44
C ARG A 88 16.66 22.44 2.39
N VAL A 89 16.34 21.15 2.48
CA VAL A 89 17.18 20.15 3.12
C VAL A 89 18.49 20.00 2.32
N PRO A 90 19.63 19.68 2.98
CA PRO A 90 20.91 19.50 2.30
C PRO A 90 20.85 18.49 1.15
N GLY A 91 21.59 18.74 0.07
CA GLY A 91 21.53 17.94 -1.15
C GLY A 91 21.83 16.45 -0.95
N TRP A 92 22.67 16.10 0.02
CA TRP A 92 22.99 14.71 0.38
C TRP A 92 21.78 14.00 1.01
N ALA A 93 21.00 14.70 1.86
CA ALA A 93 19.87 14.11 2.57
C ALA A 93 18.76 13.69 1.60
N ARG A 94 18.62 14.39 0.48
CA ARG A 94 17.69 14.05 -0.61
C ARG A 94 17.95 12.68 -1.24
N VAL A 95 19.20 12.21 -1.25
CA VAL A 95 19.57 10.91 -1.83
C VAL A 95 19.70 9.85 -0.73
N SER A 96 20.36 10.17 0.38
CA SER A 96 20.65 9.20 1.43
C SER A 96 19.41 8.82 2.25
N LEU A 97 18.52 9.77 2.56
CA LEU A 97 17.36 9.51 3.42
C LEU A 97 16.36 8.53 2.78
N PRO A 98 15.97 8.65 1.50
CA PRO A 98 15.13 7.64 0.85
C PRO A 98 15.74 6.25 0.83
N TRP A 99 17.03 6.13 0.55
CA TRP A 99 17.72 4.84 0.56
C TRP A 99 17.78 4.23 1.95
N ALA A 100 18.08 5.03 2.98
CA ALA A 100 18.09 4.59 4.37
C ALA A 100 16.71 4.13 4.83
N MET A 101 15.65 4.86 4.48
CA MET A 101 14.27 4.49 4.81
C MET A 101 13.83 3.23 4.07
N CYS A 102 14.13 3.11 2.77
CA CYS A 102 13.91 1.88 2.02
C CYS A 102 14.61 0.69 2.71
N LEU A 103 15.90 0.82 3.00
CA LEU A 103 16.67 -0.25 3.66
C LEU A 103 16.07 -0.64 5.01
N PHE A 104 15.71 0.35 5.84
CA PHE A 104 15.11 0.12 7.14
C PHE A 104 13.76 -0.60 7.05
N TYR A 105 12.83 -0.11 6.23
CA TYR A 105 11.48 -0.69 6.13
C TYR A 105 11.45 -2.01 5.38
N PHE A 106 12.28 -2.21 4.35
CA PHE A 106 12.45 -3.52 3.73
C PHE A 106 13.09 -4.52 4.69
N GLY A 107 14.12 -4.10 5.44
CA GLY A 107 14.74 -4.93 6.48
C GLY A 107 13.75 -5.32 7.57
N ALA A 108 12.92 -4.38 8.04
CA ALA A 108 11.87 -4.63 9.01
C ALA A 108 10.80 -5.60 8.46
N LEU A 109 10.43 -5.49 7.18
CA LEU A 109 9.52 -6.42 6.52
C LEU A 109 10.09 -7.84 6.46
N ILE A 110 11.37 -7.99 6.09
CA ILE A 110 12.06 -9.28 6.05
C ILE A 110 12.14 -9.88 7.46
N ALA A 111 12.51 -9.08 8.45
CA ALA A 111 12.56 -9.53 9.83
C ALA A 111 11.17 -9.97 10.34
N ALA A 112 10.11 -9.24 9.99
CA ALA A 112 8.75 -9.64 10.31
C ALA A 112 8.33 -10.95 9.60
N ALA A 113 8.76 -11.15 8.36
CA ALA A 113 8.47 -12.36 7.58
C ALA A 113 9.25 -13.60 8.06
N VAL A 114 10.45 -13.42 8.63
CA VAL A 114 11.27 -14.53 9.19
C VAL A 114 10.79 -14.95 10.59
N ASN A 115 10.14 -14.04 11.33
CA ASN A 115 9.57 -14.33 12.65
C ASN A 115 8.09 -14.77 12.60
N LEU A 116 7.52 -14.89 11.39
CA LEU A 116 6.23 -15.53 11.12
C LEU A 116 6.47 -17.03 10.87
#